data_AF-A0A931YH86-F1
#
_entry.id   AF-A0A931YH86-F1
#
_cell.length_a   1.000
_cell.length_b   1.000
_cell.length_c   1.000
_cell.angle_alpha   90.00
_cell.angle_beta   90.00
_cell.angle_gamma   90.00
#
_symmetry.space_group_name_H-M   'P 1'
#
loop_
_entity.id
_entity.type
_entity.pdbx_description
1 polymer ?
#
loop_
_entity_poly.entity_id
_entity_poly.type
_entity_poly.pdbx_seq_one_letter_code
_entity_poly.pdbx_strand_id
1 'polypeptide(L)'
;MRREGMEARGWRLTRGELTAWLEGLLRAGTRVIAPVEEDGLRRFRAVESAAEVCLATGKTRWSPKEFLFPRTEVLFSYAVDGSEVQLEGPPAEEPEQILFGVRPCDAAGLTRLDAIFLDGDGDGVYADRRARSTVVSLACEEAEPECFCTAVGGSPAGTEGSDVRVIAVGEAWFVEPLTPKGEAVTAALRDRAATPSPEEWAQAEAHVQGVEAGLRQNPVAREWAAVLESSFDLPLWQALGRRCLGCSICTYVCPSCSCFDVQDTGNARCGDR
;
A
#
# COMPACT_ATOMS: atom_id res chain seq x y z
N MET A 1 19.82 16.39 16.59
CA MET A 1 19.25 16.33 17.96
C MET A 1 18.92 14.88 18.25
N ARG A 2 19.69 14.24 19.12
CA ARG A 2 19.51 12.82 19.49
C ARG A 2 18.30 12.74 20.43
N ARG A 3 17.30 11.92 20.09
CA ARG A 3 16.18 11.60 20.99
C ARG A 3 16.72 10.72 22.11
N GLU A 4 16.92 11.31 23.28
CA GLU A 4 17.11 10.59 24.55
C GLU A 4 15.72 10.19 25.07
N GLY A 5 15.59 8.91 25.45
CA GLY A 5 14.32 8.28 25.84
C GLY A 5 13.86 7.25 24.82
N MET A 6 14.49 6.07 24.81
CA MET A 6 14.04 4.95 23.99
C MET A 6 12.83 4.31 24.69
N GLU A 7 11.68 5.01 24.64
CA GLU A 7 10.38 4.35 24.77
C GLU A 7 10.37 3.17 23.78
N ALA A 8 9.79 2.04 24.21
CA ALA A 8 9.77 0.80 23.46
C ALA A 8 9.46 1.08 21.98
N ARG A 9 10.42 0.79 21.09
CA ARG A 9 10.30 1.03 19.62
C ARG A 9 9.23 0.15 18.96
N GLY A 10 8.48 -0.63 19.74
CA GLY A 10 7.52 -1.59 19.25
C GLY A 10 7.46 -2.86 20.08
N TRP A 11 7.02 -3.92 19.43
CA TRP A 11 6.75 -5.23 20.02
C TRP A 11 7.50 -6.33 19.28
N ARG A 12 7.86 -7.40 19.99
CA ARG A 12 8.39 -8.64 19.42
C ARG A 12 7.34 -9.73 19.57
N LEU A 13 6.90 -10.29 18.45
CA LEU A 13 5.88 -11.32 18.36
C LEU A 13 6.51 -12.63 17.87
N THR A 14 6.00 -13.74 18.39
CA THR A 14 6.09 -15.06 17.78
C THR A 14 5.08 -15.19 16.65
N ARG A 15 5.19 -16.24 15.82
CA ARG A 15 4.18 -16.55 14.80
C ARG A 15 2.76 -16.69 15.38
N GLY A 16 2.64 -17.29 16.57
CA GLY A 16 1.37 -17.44 17.27
C GLY A 16 0.76 -16.11 17.69
N GLU A 17 1.58 -15.20 18.23
CA GLU A 17 1.13 -13.87 18.65
C GLU A 17 0.79 -12.97 17.45
N LEU A 18 1.54 -13.05 16.34
CA LEU A 18 1.19 -12.38 15.08
C LEU A 18 -0.18 -12.85 14.56
N THR A 19 -0.40 -14.17 14.56
CA THR A 19 -1.68 -14.77 14.16
C THR A 19 -2.81 -14.28 15.08
N ALA A 20 -2.58 -14.30 16.40
CA ALA A 20 -3.55 -13.83 17.39
C ALA A 20 -3.86 -12.33 17.26
N TRP A 21 -2.88 -11.52 16.85
CA TRP A 21 -3.07 -10.10 16.57
C TRP A 21 -3.97 -9.87 15.35
N LEU A 22 -3.68 -10.52 14.22
CA LEU A 22 -4.51 -10.46 13.01
C LEU A 22 -5.95 -10.92 13.28
N GLU A 23 -6.10 -12.04 13.98
CA GLU A 23 -7.40 -12.56 14.44
C GLU A 23 -8.13 -11.58 15.38
N GLY A 24 -7.38 -10.84 16.19
CA GLY A 24 -7.91 -9.78 17.05
C GLY A 24 -8.48 -8.61 16.23
N LEU A 25 -7.78 -8.20 15.18
CA LEU A 25 -8.22 -7.12 14.27
C LEU A 25 -9.50 -7.53 13.51
N LEU A 26 -9.55 -8.77 13.00
CA LEU A 26 -10.73 -9.31 12.33
C LEU A 26 -11.95 -9.35 13.26
N ARG A 27 -11.78 -9.84 14.49
CA ARG A 27 -12.87 -9.86 15.50
C ARG A 27 -13.35 -8.47 15.93
N ALA A 28 -12.50 -7.45 15.82
CA ALA A 28 -12.87 -6.07 16.10
C ALA A 28 -13.75 -5.45 14.99
N GLY A 29 -13.99 -6.17 13.89
CA GLY A 29 -14.81 -5.71 12.77
C GLY A 29 -14.01 -4.90 11.73
N THR A 30 -12.69 -4.82 11.87
CA THR A 30 -11.82 -4.16 10.89
C THR A 30 -11.63 -5.05 9.67
N ARG A 31 -11.81 -4.50 8.47
CA ARG A 31 -11.54 -5.24 7.22
C ARG A 31 -10.03 -5.39 7.04
N VAL A 32 -9.52 -6.62 7.11
CA VAL A 32 -8.08 -6.87 6.86
C VAL A 32 -7.89 -7.30 5.43
N ILE A 33 -7.10 -6.53 4.68
CA ILE A 33 -6.65 -6.84 3.33
C ILE A 33 -5.22 -7.34 3.43
N ALA A 34 -4.95 -8.55 2.95
CA ALA A 34 -3.64 -9.17 3.06
C ALA A 34 -3.30 -9.99 1.80
N PRO A 35 -2.01 -10.30 1.57
CA PRO A 35 -1.63 -11.24 0.52
C PRO A 35 -2.21 -12.62 0.80
N VAL A 36 -2.79 -13.24 -0.22
CA VAL A 36 -3.24 -14.64 -0.23
C VAL A 36 -2.68 -15.33 -1.49
N GLU A 37 -2.62 -16.65 -1.50
CA GLU A 37 -2.35 -17.42 -2.71
C GLU A 37 -3.64 -17.82 -3.41
N GLU A 38 -3.79 -17.43 -4.67
CA GLU A 38 -4.94 -17.72 -5.53
C GLU A 38 -4.42 -18.04 -6.95
N ASP A 39 -4.78 -19.21 -7.49
CA ASP A 39 -4.36 -19.67 -8.82
C ASP A 39 -2.83 -19.62 -9.07
N GLY A 40 -2.03 -19.94 -8.03
CA GLY A 40 -0.57 -19.88 -8.09
C GLY A 40 0.01 -18.46 -8.16
N LEU A 41 -0.83 -17.44 -7.92
CA LEU A 41 -0.44 -16.04 -7.87
C LEU A 41 -0.72 -15.49 -6.47
N ARG A 42 0.17 -14.62 -6.00
CA ARG A 42 -0.04 -13.86 -4.76
C ARG A 42 -0.81 -12.58 -5.04
N ARG A 43 -1.91 -12.34 -4.34
CA ARG A 43 -2.78 -11.16 -4.54
C ARG A 43 -3.31 -10.65 -3.21
N PHE A 44 -3.60 -9.36 -3.13
CA PHE A 44 -4.28 -8.80 -1.97
C PHE A 44 -5.78 -9.14 -2.02
N ARG A 45 -6.32 -9.65 -0.91
CA ARG A 45 -7.75 -9.93 -0.72
C ARG A 45 -8.18 -9.55 0.68
N ALA A 46 -9.46 -9.28 0.84
CA ALA A 46 -10.05 -9.29 2.17
C ALA A 46 -10.00 -10.72 2.71
N VAL A 47 -9.45 -10.90 3.89
CA VAL A 47 -9.35 -12.21 4.56
C VAL A 47 -10.38 -12.31 5.67
N GLU A 48 -10.90 -13.50 5.92
CA GLU A 48 -11.83 -13.77 7.02
C GLU A 48 -11.13 -14.40 8.22
N SER A 49 -9.90 -14.91 8.02
CA SER A 49 -9.05 -15.51 9.04
C SER A 49 -7.57 -15.21 8.81
N ALA A 50 -6.78 -15.24 9.88
CA ALA A 50 -5.32 -15.08 9.77
C ALA A 50 -4.64 -16.26 9.08
N ALA A 51 -5.32 -17.41 8.97
CA ALA A 51 -4.82 -18.60 8.28
C ALA A 51 -4.72 -18.43 6.76
N GLU A 52 -5.52 -17.53 6.17
CA GLU A 52 -5.49 -17.22 4.74
C GLU A 52 -4.28 -16.36 4.34
N VAL A 53 -3.69 -15.65 5.32
CA VAL A 53 -2.62 -14.68 5.08
C VAL A 53 -1.33 -15.40 4.67
N CYS A 54 -0.90 -15.14 3.44
CA CYS A 54 0.36 -15.58 2.89
C CYS A 54 1.48 -14.60 3.25
N LEU A 55 2.41 -15.06 4.11
CA LEU A 55 3.61 -14.30 4.50
C LEU A 55 4.85 -14.67 3.69
N ALA A 56 4.71 -15.42 2.59
CA ALA A 56 5.85 -15.86 1.79
C ALA A 56 6.64 -14.69 1.19
N THR A 57 7.94 -14.91 0.97
CA THR A 57 8.84 -13.89 0.41
C THR A 57 8.47 -13.52 -1.01
N GLY A 58 8.68 -12.24 -1.36
CA GLY A 58 8.44 -11.68 -2.68
C GLY A 58 7.17 -10.84 -2.81
N LYS A 59 6.89 -10.39 -4.03
CA LYS A 59 5.82 -9.42 -4.34
C LYS A 59 4.49 -10.09 -4.69
N THR A 60 3.40 -9.41 -4.38
CA THR A 60 2.10 -9.72 -4.97
C THR A 60 2.10 -9.35 -6.46
N ARG A 61 1.21 -9.99 -7.22
CA ARG A 61 1.03 -9.71 -8.64
C ARG A 61 0.56 -8.28 -8.90
N TRP A 62 -0.29 -7.77 -8.02
CA TRP A 62 -0.87 -6.42 -8.09
C TRP A 62 -0.55 -5.66 -6.81
N SER A 63 -0.39 -4.35 -6.95
CA SER A 63 -0.18 -3.42 -5.83
C SER A 63 -1.45 -3.34 -4.96
N PRO A 64 -1.32 -3.14 -3.64
CA PRO A 64 -2.48 -2.90 -2.76
C PRO A 64 -3.19 -1.57 -3.07
N LYS A 65 -2.67 -0.76 -4.00
CA LYS A 65 -3.34 0.43 -4.53
C LYS A 65 -4.80 0.19 -4.93
N GLU A 66 -5.17 -1.00 -5.41
CA GLU A 66 -6.56 -1.28 -5.84
C GLU A 66 -7.61 -1.10 -4.73
N PHE A 67 -7.20 -1.05 -3.46
CA PHE A 67 -8.07 -0.81 -2.30
C PHE A 67 -8.19 0.68 -1.92
N LEU A 68 -7.42 1.55 -2.57
CA LEU A 68 -7.47 3.01 -2.43
C LEU A 68 -7.94 3.69 -3.72
N PHE A 69 -7.46 3.16 -4.86
CA PHE A 69 -7.76 3.60 -6.20
C PHE A 69 -8.14 2.37 -7.05
N PRO A 70 -9.41 1.94 -6.99
CA PRO A 70 -9.88 0.73 -7.64
C PRO A 70 -9.83 0.84 -9.16
N ARG A 71 -9.93 -0.29 -9.84
CA ARG A 71 -9.82 -0.34 -11.31
C ARG A 71 -10.96 0.38 -12.03
N THR A 72 -12.12 0.38 -11.37
CA THR A 72 -13.36 1.00 -11.80
C THR A 72 -14.13 1.30 -10.54
N GLU A 73 -14.73 2.47 -10.47
CA GLU A 73 -15.65 2.86 -9.41
C GLU A 73 -16.78 3.68 -10.02
N VAL A 74 -17.97 3.55 -9.45
CA VAL A 74 -19.12 4.37 -9.81
C VAL A 74 -19.02 5.67 -9.02
N LEU A 75 -18.96 6.79 -9.73
CA LEU A 75 -18.98 8.14 -9.19
C LEU A 75 -20.40 8.56 -8.80
N PHE A 76 -21.39 8.20 -9.63
CA PHE A 76 -22.82 8.36 -9.34
C PHE A 76 -23.66 7.54 -10.30
N SER A 77 -24.89 7.23 -9.90
CA SER A 77 -25.91 6.63 -10.76
C SER A 77 -26.96 7.68 -11.12
N TYR A 78 -27.56 7.54 -12.31
CA TYR A 78 -28.66 8.39 -12.76
C TYR A 78 -29.86 7.56 -13.21
N ALA A 79 -31.05 8.10 -12.96
CA ALA A 79 -32.32 7.57 -13.47
C ALA A 79 -33.16 8.72 -14.03
N VAL A 80 -33.81 8.49 -15.17
CA VAL A 80 -34.65 9.46 -15.87
C VAL A 80 -36.09 8.95 -15.90
N ASP A 81 -36.98 9.69 -15.27
CA ASP A 81 -38.43 9.47 -15.33
C ASP A 81 -39.12 10.68 -15.96
N GLY A 82 -39.53 10.54 -17.22
CA GLY A 82 -40.08 11.64 -18.01
C GLY A 82 -39.07 12.79 -18.19
N SER A 83 -39.31 13.91 -17.51
CA SER A 83 -38.41 15.08 -17.48
C SER A 83 -37.59 15.19 -16.20
N GLU A 84 -37.79 14.29 -15.23
CA GLU A 84 -37.07 14.28 -13.96
C GLU A 84 -35.81 13.43 -14.09
N VAL A 85 -34.69 13.96 -13.60
CA VAL A 85 -33.41 13.24 -13.50
C VAL A 85 -33.09 13.08 -12.03
N GLN A 86 -33.03 11.84 -11.57
CA GLN A 86 -32.62 11.47 -10.23
C GLN A 86 -31.15 11.07 -10.28
N LEU A 87 -30.36 11.63 -9.37
CA LEU A 87 -28.95 11.28 -9.18
C LEU A 87 -28.79 10.63 -7.81
N GLU A 88 -28.16 9.47 -7.80
CA GLU A 88 -27.75 8.78 -6.58
C GLU A 88 -26.23 8.88 -6.50
N GLY A 89 -25.72 9.27 -5.33
CA GLY A 89 -24.28 9.36 -5.09
C GLY A 89 -23.59 8.00 -5.25
N PRO A 90 -22.25 7.96 -5.10
CA PRO A 90 -21.51 6.71 -5.19
C PRO A 90 -22.03 5.69 -4.16
N PRO A 91 -21.83 4.38 -4.41
CA PRO A 91 -22.20 3.33 -3.45
C PRO A 91 -21.65 3.60 -2.04
N ALA A 92 -22.36 3.08 -1.03
CA ALA A 92 -22.04 3.33 0.37
C ALA A 92 -20.57 3.10 0.73
N GLU A 93 -20.06 3.93 1.64
CA GLU A 93 -18.65 3.95 2.06
C GLU A 93 -18.17 2.57 2.54
N GLU A 94 -16.96 2.18 2.12
CA GLU A 94 -16.31 0.97 2.61
C GLU A 94 -15.87 1.13 4.09
N PRO A 95 -15.90 0.05 4.89
CA PRO A 95 -15.48 0.09 6.29
C PRO A 95 -13.99 0.44 6.42
N GLU A 96 -13.57 0.84 7.63
CA GLU A 96 -12.15 0.97 7.95
C GLU A 96 -11.40 -0.33 7.61
N GLN A 97 -10.21 -0.15 7.02
CA GLN A 97 -9.42 -1.26 6.53
C GLN A 97 -7.95 -1.19 6.94
N ILE A 98 -7.35 -2.37 7.03
CA ILE A 98 -5.91 -2.55 7.25
C ILE A 98 -5.32 -3.24 6.04
N LEU A 99 -4.39 -2.57 5.35
CA LEU A 99 -3.58 -3.16 4.31
C LEU A 99 -2.36 -3.81 4.98
N PHE A 100 -2.43 -5.11 5.25
CA PHE A 100 -1.41 -5.87 5.95
C PHE A 100 -0.45 -6.57 5.00
N GLY A 101 0.84 -6.59 5.32
CA GLY A 101 1.85 -7.28 4.50
C GLY A 101 2.24 -6.51 3.24
N VAL A 102 2.03 -5.19 3.25
CA VAL A 102 2.41 -4.31 2.13
C VAL A 102 3.92 -4.24 2.02
N ARG A 103 4.49 -4.43 0.83
CA ARG A 103 5.95 -4.26 0.67
C ARG A 103 6.31 -2.77 0.78
N PRO A 104 7.47 -2.40 1.35
CA PRO A 104 7.83 -0.99 1.53
C PRO A 104 7.84 -0.16 0.24
N CYS A 105 8.17 -0.77 -0.89
CA CYS A 105 8.10 -0.10 -2.19
C CYS A 105 6.65 0.19 -2.65
N ASP A 106 5.68 -0.67 -2.32
CA ASP A 106 4.27 -0.40 -2.56
C ASP A 106 3.76 0.71 -1.63
N ALA A 107 4.11 0.66 -0.34
CA ALA A 107 3.73 1.69 0.63
C ALA A 107 4.26 3.08 0.22
N ALA A 108 5.53 3.17 -0.19
CA ALA A 108 6.11 4.39 -0.74
C ALA A 108 5.46 4.81 -2.07
N GLY A 109 4.98 3.85 -2.87
CA GLY A 109 4.22 4.14 -4.09
C GLY A 109 2.88 4.81 -3.80
N LEU A 110 2.20 4.44 -2.72
CA LEU A 110 0.94 5.06 -2.30
C LEU A 110 1.10 6.56 -1.99
N THR A 111 2.24 6.99 -1.43
CA THR A 111 2.46 8.43 -1.17
C THR A 111 2.60 9.25 -2.45
N ARG A 112 2.94 8.61 -3.58
CA ARG A 112 2.94 9.28 -4.90
C ARG A 112 1.53 9.50 -5.41
N LEU A 113 0.58 8.61 -5.08
CA LEU A 113 -0.84 8.85 -5.34
C LEU A 113 -1.37 9.95 -4.42
N ASP A 114 -0.99 9.92 -3.13
CA ASP A 114 -1.36 10.95 -2.17
C ASP A 114 -0.96 12.35 -2.70
N ALA A 115 0.24 12.49 -3.28
CA ALA A 115 0.70 13.75 -3.87
C ALA A 115 -0.10 14.24 -5.08
N ILE A 116 -0.92 13.38 -5.71
CA ILE A 116 -1.76 13.72 -6.87
C ILE A 116 -3.20 13.94 -6.44
N PHE A 117 -3.74 13.01 -5.65
CA PHE A 117 -5.16 13.00 -5.28
C PHE A 117 -5.46 13.79 -4.01
N LEU A 118 -4.47 14.17 -3.21
CA LEU A 118 -4.67 15.01 -2.02
C LEU A 118 -4.09 16.42 -2.18
N ASP A 119 -3.58 16.76 -3.36
CA ASP A 119 -3.08 18.12 -3.64
C ASP A 119 -4.24 19.09 -3.92
N GLY A 120 -4.09 20.35 -3.51
CA GLY A 120 -5.13 21.38 -3.67
C GLY A 120 -6.44 21.04 -2.97
N ASP A 121 -7.54 21.06 -3.71
CA ASP A 121 -8.88 20.73 -3.19
C ASP A 121 -9.10 19.21 -3.01
N GLY A 122 -8.19 18.38 -3.54
CA GLY A 122 -8.19 16.92 -3.40
C GLY A 122 -9.38 16.19 -4.01
N ASP A 123 -9.22 14.88 -4.22
CA ASP A 123 -10.30 13.95 -4.51
C ASP A 123 -10.88 13.43 -3.19
N GLY A 124 -12.13 13.80 -2.89
CA GLY A 124 -12.79 13.43 -1.63
C GLY A 124 -12.94 11.92 -1.44
N VAL A 125 -13.23 11.18 -2.52
CA VAL A 125 -13.44 9.73 -2.45
C VAL A 125 -12.12 9.03 -2.13
N TYR A 126 -11.03 9.41 -2.80
CA TYR A 126 -9.70 8.92 -2.49
C TYR A 126 -9.27 9.32 -1.07
N ALA A 127 -9.48 10.58 -0.69
CA ALA A 127 -9.12 11.11 0.63
C ALA A 127 -9.80 10.32 1.75
N ASP A 128 -11.09 10.04 1.63
CA ASP A 128 -11.85 9.29 2.62
C ASP A 128 -11.36 7.84 2.71
N ARG A 129 -11.14 7.15 1.58
CA ARG A 129 -10.56 5.79 1.56
C ARG A 129 -9.17 5.77 2.19
N ARG A 130 -8.32 6.73 1.85
CA ARG A 130 -6.95 6.86 2.39
C ARG A 130 -6.97 7.15 3.90
N ALA A 131 -7.90 7.97 4.37
CA ALA A 131 -8.11 8.28 5.78
C ALA A 131 -8.60 7.06 6.57
N ARG A 132 -9.46 6.21 5.99
CA ARG A 132 -9.98 4.97 6.59
C ARG A 132 -9.04 3.76 6.47
N SER A 133 -7.92 3.90 5.78
CA SER A 133 -6.94 2.83 5.56
C SER A 133 -5.71 2.98 6.46
N THR A 134 -5.31 1.90 7.11
CA THR A 134 -4.04 1.78 7.84
C THR A 134 -3.10 0.85 7.08
N VAL A 135 -1.87 1.29 6.83
CA VAL A 135 -0.87 0.52 6.07
C VAL A 135 0.12 -0.15 7.02
N VAL A 136 0.11 -1.48 7.06
CA VAL A 136 1.08 -2.29 7.81
C VAL A 136 2.05 -2.90 6.81
N SER A 137 3.27 -2.34 6.75
CA SER A 137 4.29 -2.80 5.82
C SER A 137 5.11 -3.95 6.40
N LEU A 138 5.47 -4.90 5.53
CA LEU A 138 6.35 -6.02 5.86
C LEU A 138 7.65 -5.89 5.09
N ALA A 139 8.74 -5.63 5.82
CA ALA A 139 10.08 -5.54 5.28
C ALA A 139 10.44 -6.78 4.46
N CYS A 140 11.26 -6.58 3.42
CA CYS A 140 11.74 -7.67 2.60
C CYS A 140 12.78 -8.49 3.36
N GLU A 141 12.63 -9.81 3.35
CA GLU A 141 13.60 -10.76 3.91
C GLU A 141 14.74 -11.07 2.94
N GLU A 142 14.53 -10.81 1.65
CA GLU A 142 15.51 -11.03 0.58
C GLU A 142 15.31 -10.07 -0.59
N ALA A 143 16.36 -9.89 -1.39
CA ALA A 143 16.36 -9.08 -2.59
C ALA A 143 16.24 -9.98 -3.83
N GLU A 144 15.19 -9.79 -4.62
CA GLU A 144 15.05 -10.41 -5.94
C GLU A 144 15.91 -9.67 -6.99
N PRO A 145 16.36 -10.34 -8.08
CA PRO A 145 17.18 -9.72 -9.12
C PRO A 145 16.58 -8.45 -9.75
N GLU A 146 15.26 -8.39 -9.83
CA GLU A 146 14.49 -7.30 -10.42
C GLU A 146 14.20 -6.16 -9.43
N CYS A 147 14.60 -6.27 -8.16
CA CYS A 147 14.36 -5.23 -7.15
C CYS A 147 15.24 -4.01 -7.37
N PHE A 148 14.62 -2.82 -7.40
CA PHE A 148 15.28 -1.53 -7.65
C PHE A 148 14.90 -0.44 -6.63
N CYS A 149 14.31 -0.79 -5.47
CA CYS A 149 13.79 0.21 -4.53
C CYS A 149 14.85 1.24 -4.10
N THR A 150 16.07 0.82 -3.80
CA THR A 150 17.19 1.71 -3.45
C THR A 150 17.61 2.61 -4.60
N ALA A 151 17.43 2.16 -5.85
CA ALA A 151 17.80 2.95 -7.01
C ALA A 151 16.95 4.22 -7.16
N VAL A 152 15.74 4.20 -6.60
CA VAL A 152 14.78 5.32 -6.61
C VAL A 152 14.61 5.96 -5.23
N GLY A 153 15.55 5.73 -4.31
CA GLY A 153 15.56 6.35 -2.98
C GLY A 153 14.67 5.67 -1.93
N GLY A 154 14.13 4.49 -2.22
CA GLY A 154 13.44 3.64 -1.26
C GLY A 154 14.40 2.69 -0.51
N SER A 155 13.83 1.78 0.28
CA SER A 155 14.56 0.76 1.04
C SER A 155 13.69 -0.49 1.21
N PRO A 156 14.28 -1.71 1.28
CA PRO A 156 13.55 -2.94 1.61
C PRO A 156 12.91 -2.94 3.01
N ALA A 157 13.23 -1.97 3.87
CA ALA A 157 12.58 -1.76 5.17
C ALA A 157 12.22 -0.29 5.41
N GLY A 158 11.99 0.47 4.32
CA GLY A 158 11.57 1.86 4.39
C GLY A 158 10.20 2.03 5.06
N THR A 159 9.99 3.18 5.69
CA THR A 159 8.77 3.50 6.45
C THR A 159 7.84 4.46 5.71
N GLU A 160 8.23 4.97 4.55
CA GLU A 160 7.41 5.91 3.77
C GLU A 160 6.05 5.29 3.42
N GLY A 161 4.97 6.00 3.71
CA GLY A 161 3.60 5.54 3.47
C GLY A 161 3.11 4.44 4.42
N SER A 162 3.90 4.04 5.42
CA SER A 162 3.53 3.01 6.40
C SER A 162 3.03 3.62 7.71
N ASP A 163 1.98 3.04 8.27
CA ASP A 163 1.50 3.33 9.63
C ASP A 163 2.13 2.41 10.67
N VAL A 164 2.45 1.17 10.28
CA VAL A 164 3.21 0.20 11.06
C VAL A 164 4.27 -0.43 10.17
N ARG A 165 5.48 -0.62 10.69
CA ARG A 165 6.55 -1.41 10.06
C ARG A 165 6.69 -2.74 10.77
N VAL A 166 6.77 -3.83 10.00
CA VAL A 166 7.03 -5.18 10.49
C VAL A 166 8.32 -5.72 9.88
N ILE A 167 9.23 -6.24 10.70
CA ILE A 167 10.45 -6.94 10.26
C ILE A 167 10.38 -8.38 10.73
N ALA A 168 10.51 -9.34 9.81
CA ALA A 168 10.63 -10.76 10.12
C ALA A 168 12.12 -11.13 10.24
N VAL A 169 12.48 -11.84 11.32
CA VAL A 169 13.83 -12.38 11.52
C VAL A 169 13.70 -13.79 12.11
N GLY A 170 13.87 -14.80 11.27
CA GLY A 170 13.57 -16.18 11.66
C GLY A 170 12.11 -16.32 12.07
N GLU A 171 11.86 -16.80 13.29
CA GLU A 171 10.50 -17.02 13.83
C GLU A 171 9.92 -15.79 14.57
N ALA A 172 10.67 -14.69 14.64
CA ALA A 172 10.30 -13.49 15.38
C ALA A 172 9.89 -12.34 14.43
N TRP A 173 8.87 -11.58 14.86
CA TRP A 173 8.28 -10.47 14.12
C TRP A 173 8.36 -9.21 14.96
N PHE A 174 9.02 -8.20 14.41
CA PHE A 174 9.36 -6.95 15.07
C PHE A 174 8.40 -5.88 14.54
N VAL A 175 7.47 -5.42 15.38
CA VAL A 175 6.36 -4.53 14.99
C VAL A 175 6.56 -3.14 15.58
N GLU A 176 6.80 -2.14 14.74
CA GLU A 176 7.01 -0.74 15.10
C GLU A 176 5.82 0.12 14.63
N PRO A 177 5.01 0.69 15.54
CA PRO A 177 4.04 1.72 15.16
C PRO A 177 4.76 3.02 14.78
N LEU A 178 4.33 3.65 13.69
CA LEU A 178 4.97 4.84 13.10
C LEU A 178 4.07 6.09 13.14
N THR A 179 2.75 5.88 13.18
CA THR A 179 1.74 6.93 13.15
C THR A 179 0.66 6.67 14.21
N PRO A 180 -0.22 7.65 14.51
CA PRO A 180 -1.36 7.43 15.40
C PRO A 180 -2.29 6.27 14.97
N LYS A 181 -2.46 6.04 13.66
CA LYS A 181 -3.18 4.87 13.15
C LYS A 181 -2.45 3.57 13.51
N GLY A 182 -1.13 3.57 13.36
CA GLY A 182 -0.28 2.45 13.75
C GLY A 182 -0.34 2.13 15.23
N GLU A 183 -0.30 3.16 16.08
CA GLU A 183 -0.48 3.02 17.53
C GLU A 183 -1.85 2.42 17.87
N ALA A 184 -2.93 2.86 17.20
CA ALA A 184 -4.27 2.33 17.42
C ALA A 184 -4.37 0.83 17.08
N VAL A 185 -3.86 0.40 15.92
CA VAL A 185 -3.94 -1.02 15.51
C VAL A 185 -2.98 -1.93 16.29
N THR A 186 -1.93 -1.38 16.89
CA THR A 186 -0.98 -2.14 17.74
C THR A 186 -1.29 -2.04 19.23
N ALA A 187 -2.32 -1.29 19.65
CA ALA A 187 -2.65 -1.08 21.06
C ALA A 187 -2.87 -2.38 21.83
N ALA A 188 -3.49 -3.39 21.20
CA ALA A 188 -3.75 -4.69 21.80
C ALA A 188 -2.46 -5.52 22.07
N LEU A 189 -1.32 -5.15 21.48
CA LEU A 189 -0.05 -5.82 21.69
C LEU A 189 0.61 -5.42 23.02
N ARG A 190 0.25 -4.27 23.58
CA ARG A 190 0.86 -3.70 24.79
C ARG A 190 0.92 -4.66 25.97
N ASP A 191 -0.15 -5.43 26.17
CA ASP A 191 -0.29 -6.37 27.29
C ASP A 191 -0.10 -7.83 26.88
N ARG A 192 0.22 -8.09 25.60
CA ARG A 192 0.20 -9.43 25.00
C ARG A 192 1.50 -9.83 24.32
N ALA A 193 2.37 -8.88 24.03
CA ALA A 193 3.62 -9.10 23.31
C ALA A 193 4.81 -8.65 24.15
N ALA A 194 5.96 -9.27 23.93
CA ALA A 194 7.19 -8.87 24.58
C ALA A 194 7.70 -7.54 24.01
N THR A 195 8.27 -6.71 24.87
CA THR A 195 9.12 -5.60 24.42
C THR A 195 10.50 -6.16 24.06
N PRO A 196 10.98 -5.94 22.83
CA PRO A 196 12.32 -6.36 22.39
C PRO A 196 13.43 -5.67 23.20
N SER A 197 14.55 -6.38 23.43
CA SER A 197 15.77 -5.73 23.93
C SER A 197 16.39 -4.81 22.87
N PRO A 198 17.23 -3.83 23.27
CA PRO A 198 18.00 -3.03 22.32
C PRO A 198 18.86 -3.88 21.37
N GLU A 199 19.44 -5.00 21.84
CA GLU A 199 20.22 -5.88 20.98
C GLU A 199 19.35 -6.64 19.97
N GLU A 200 18.19 -7.14 20.40
CA GLU A 200 17.24 -7.81 19.48
C GLU A 200 16.81 -6.86 18.36
N TRP A 201 16.50 -5.60 18.70
CA TRP A 201 16.11 -4.60 17.70
C TRP A 201 17.26 -4.25 16.75
N ALA A 202 18.48 -4.12 17.28
CA ALA A 202 19.67 -3.90 16.46
C ALA A 202 19.93 -5.07 15.50
N GLN A 203 19.66 -6.30 15.91
CA GLN A 203 19.77 -7.48 15.05
C GLN A 203 18.74 -7.44 13.91
N ALA A 204 17.49 -7.03 14.19
CA ALA A 204 16.48 -6.90 13.16
C ALA A 204 16.79 -5.80 12.13
N GLU A 205 17.31 -4.65 12.58
CA GLU A 205 17.77 -3.59 11.68
C GLU A 205 18.98 -4.05 10.84
N ALA A 206 19.93 -4.77 11.46
CA ALA A 206 21.07 -5.33 10.73
C ALA A 206 20.66 -6.35 9.68
N HIS A 207 19.61 -7.15 9.94
CA HIS A 207 19.06 -8.11 8.98
C HIS A 207 18.59 -7.40 7.70
N VAL A 208 17.73 -6.38 7.83
CA VAL A 208 17.21 -5.64 6.66
C VAL A 208 18.27 -4.79 5.95
N GLN A 209 19.29 -4.31 6.67
CA GLN A 209 20.47 -3.68 6.06
C GLN A 209 21.25 -4.68 5.19
N GLY A 210 21.34 -5.94 5.62
CA GLY A 210 21.92 -7.02 4.82
C GLY A 210 21.16 -7.27 3.52
N VAL A 211 19.83 -7.23 3.57
CA VAL A 211 18.96 -7.33 2.38
C VAL A 211 19.20 -6.16 1.43
N GLU A 212 19.29 -4.95 1.97
CA GLU A 212 19.55 -3.74 1.18
C GLU A 212 20.91 -3.79 0.47
N ALA A 213 21.95 -4.25 1.16
CA ALA A 213 23.29 -4.43 0.60
C ALA A 213 23.34 -5.49 -0.52
N GLY A 214 22.35 -6.40 -0.58
CA GLY A 214 22.20 -7.39 -1.64
C GLY A 214 21.63 -6.83 -2.95
N LEU A 215 21.04 -5.63 -2.94
CA LEU A 215 20.48 -4.99 -4.12
C LEU A 215 21.58 -4.51 -5.07
N ARG A 216 21.43 -4.85 -6.36
CA ARG A 216 22.48 -4.63 -7.38
C ARG A 216 22.16 -3.52 -8.38
N GLN A 217 20.98 -2.93 -8.29
CA GLN A 217 20.55 -1.91 -9.24
C GLN A 217 21.24 -0.58 -8.94
N ASN A 218 21.80 0.04 -9.97
CA ASN A 218 22.46 1.35 -9.83
C ASN A 218 21.43 2.43 -9.50
N PRO A 219 21.77 3.39 -8.63
CA PRO A 219 20.91 4.53 -8.38
C PRO A 219 20.61 5.30 -9.66
N VAL A 220 19.35 5.68 -9.82
CA VAL A 220 18.95 6.61 -10.88
C VAL A 220 19.60 7.95 -10.56
N ALA A 221 20.46 8.44 -11.46
CA ALA A 221 21.13 9.71 -11.26
C ALA A 221 20.08 10.83 -11.15
N ARG A 222 20.22 11.70 -10.13
CA ARG A 222 19.25 12.77 -9.86
C ARG A 222 19.09 13.75 -11.01
N GLU A 223 20.14 13.91 -11.83
CA GLU A 223 20.12 14.69 -13.06
C GLU A 223 19.06 14.23 -14.08
N TRP A 224 18.68 12.95 -14.07
CA TRP A 224 17.62 12.45 -14.96
C TRP A 224 16.28 13.13 -14.70
N ALA A 225 15.98 13.57 -13.49
CA ALA A 225 14.75 14.32 -13.22
C ALA A 225 14.72 15.62 -14.02
N ALA A 226 15.82 16.39 -14.03
CA ALA A 226 15.93 17.62 -14.81
C ALA A 226 15.93 17.36 -16.33
N VAL A 227 16.53 16.25 -16.78
CA VAL A 227 16.45 15.84 -18.19
C VAL A 227 15.02 15.53 -18.60
N LEU A 228 14.29 14.76 -17.78
CA LEU A 228 12.88 14.42 -18.04
C LEU A 228 11.99 15.66 -18.08
N GLU A 229 12.18 16.57 -17.12
CA GLU A 229 11.43 17.84 -17.04
C GLU A 229 11.68 18.73 -18.26
N SER A 230 12.95 18.97 -18.60
CA SER A 230 13.32 19.78 -19.77
C SER A 230 12.95 19.13 -21.12
N SER A 231 12.70 17.83 -21.12
CA SER A 231 12.36 17.04 -22.31
C SER A 231 10.87 16.76 -22.44
N PHE A 232 10.01 17.29 -21.55
CA PHE A 232 8.60 16.95 -21.48
C PHE A 232 7.84 17.23 -22.78
N ASP A 233 8.16 18.33 -23.46
CA ASP A 233 7.50 18.74 -24.70
C ASP A 233 8.07 18.10 -25.97
N LEU A 234 9.02 17.15 -25.85
CA LEU A 234 9.60 16.51 -27.04
C LEU A 234 8.52 15.73 -27.83
N PRO A 235 8.46 15.87 -29.18
CA PRO A 235 7.52 15.13 -30.03
C PRO A 235 7.59 13.60 -29.88
N LEU A 236 8.73 13.09 -29.38
CA LEU A 236 8.92 11.68 -29.07
C LEU A 236 7.85 11.15 -28.10
N TRP A 237 7.48 11.91 -27.07
CA TRP A 237 6.48 11.47 -26.09
C TRP A 237 5.10 11.30 -26.72
N GLN A 238 4.71 12.20 -27.62
CA GLN A 238 3.46 12.04 -28.38
C GLN A 238 3.49 10.79 -29.27
N ALA A 239 4.61 10.53 -29.95
CA ALA A 239 4.77 9.36 -30.79
C ALA A 239 4.71 8.04 -30.00
N LEU A 240 5.27 8.02 -28.78
CA LEU A 240 5.19 6.88 -27.86
C LEU A 240 3.76 6.72 -27.30
N GLY A 241 3.14 7.81 -26.88
CA GLY A 241 1.78 7.83 -26.32
C GLY A 241 0.72 7.31 -27.28
N ARG A 242 0.85 7.58 -28.59
CA ARG A 242 -0.05 7.06 -29.64
C ARG A 242 -0.08 5.52 -29.76
N ARG A 243 0.88 4.82 -29.16
CA ARG A 243 0.90 3.34 -29.10
C ARG A 243 0.07 2.80 -27.95
N CYS A 244 -0.37 3.65 -27.03
CA CYS A 244 -1.21 3.25 -25.90
C CYS A 244 -2.54 2.69 -26.43
N LEU A 245 -2.92 1.51 -25.93
CA LEU A 245 -4.17 0.85 -26.28
C LEU A 245 -5.33 1.24 -25.34
N GLY A 246 -5.07 2.07 -24.33
CA GLY A 246 -6.06 2.38 -23.28
C GLY A 246 -6.43 1.17 -22.43
N CYS A 247 -5.59 0.13 -22.37
CA CYS A 247 -5.90 -1.13 -21.66
C CYS A 247 -5.69 -1.09 -20.14
N SER A 248 -5.18 0.02 -19.60
CA SER A 248 -4.94 0.24 -18.16
C SER A 248 -4.00 -0.76 -17.47
N ILE A 249 -3.26 -1.58 -18.21
CA ILE A 249 -2.37 -2.57 -17.59
C ILE A 249 -1.27 -1.91 -16.76
N CYS A 250 -0.70 -0.80 -17.23
CA CYS A 250 0.32 -0.06 -16.50
C CYS A 250 -0.24 0.58 -15.22
N THR A 251 -1.51 1.02 -15.24
CA THR A 251 -2.15 1.64 -14.09
C THR A 251 -2.43 0.61 -13.01
N TYR A 252 -2.78 -0.63 -13.35
CA TYR A 252 -3.06 -1.68 -12.37
C TYR A 252 -1.80 -2.30 -11.73
N VAL A 253 -0.69 -2.36 -12.46
CA VAL A 253 0.55 -2.96 -11.95
C VAL A 253 1.34 -1.94 -11.12
N CYS A 254 1.43 -0.71 -11.61
CA CYS A 254 2.33 0.28 -11.03
C CYS A 254 1.70 0.95 -9.80
N PRO A 255 2.36 0.90 -8.62
CA PRO A 255 1.82 1.47 -7.39
C PRO A 255 1.71 3.00 -7.42
N SER A 256 2.44 3.68 -8.32
CA SER A 256 2.44 5.14 -8.44
C SER A 256 1.66 5.69 -9.62
N CYS A 257 1.11 4.84 -10.50
CA CYS A 257 0.40 5.31 -11.68
C CYS A 257 -1.01 5.75 -11.31
N SER A 258 -1.40 6.95 -11.73
CA SER A 258 -2.66 7.62 -11.38
C SER A 258 -3.59 7.87 -12.56
N CYS A 259 -3.25 7.43 -13.77
CA CYS A 259 -4.09 7.67 -14.94
C CYS A 259 -5.43 6.94 -14.83
N PHE A 260 -6.53 7.65 -15.11
CA PHE A 260 -7.88 7.11 -15.25
C PHE A 260 -8.63 7.82 -16.39
N ASP A 261 -9.80 7.29 -16.71
CA ASP A 261 -10.76 7.88 -17.64
C ASP A 261 -12.16 7.77 -17.02
N VAL A 262 -13.10 8.59 -17.47
CA VAL A 262 -14.49 8.62 -16.96
C VAL A 262 -15.42 8.25 -18.11
N GLN A 263 -16.27 7.26 -17.89
CA GLN A 263 -17.16 6.74 -18.92
C GLN A 263 -18.59 6.56 -18.39
N ASP A 264 -19.57 6.89 -19.22
CA ASP A 264 -20.97 6.62 -18.92
C ASP A 264 -21.33 5.21 -19.39
N THR A 265 -21.89 4.41 -18.50
CA THR A 265 -22.43 3.08 -18.81
C THR A 265 -23.93 3.05 -18.53
N GLY A 266 -24.76 2.84 -19.54
CA GLY A 266 -26.21 2.90 -19.34
C GLY A 266 -27.02 2.89 -20.62
N ASN A 267 -28.30 3.24 -20.48
CA ASN A 267 -29.25 3.45 -21.56
C ASN A 267 -29.94 4.82 -21.40
N ALA A 268 -30.91 5.12 -22.26
CA ALA A 268 -31.60 6.41 -22.28
C ALA A 268 -32.39 6.77 -20.99
N ARG A 269 -32.56 5.82 -20.06
CA ARG A 269 -33.35 5.99 -18.83
C ARG A 269 -32.56 5.80 -17.55
N CYS A 270 -31.42 5.12 -17.58
CA CYS A 270 -30.59 4.94 -16.39
C CYS A 270 -29.17 4.51 -16.74
N GLY A 271 -28.25 4.76 -15.83
CA GLY A 271 -26.86 4.32 -15.94
C GLY A 271 -25.99 4.80 -14.78
N ASP A 272 -24.72 4.47 -14.89
CA ASP A 272 -23.66 4.83 -13.96
C ASP A 272 -22.61 5.64 -14.70
N ARG A 273 -21.99 6.58 -13.98
CA ARG A 273 -20.76 7.27 -14.38
C ARG A 273 -19.61 6.81 -13.51
#